data_AF-T0H951-F1
#
_entry.id   AF-T0H951-F1
#
_cell.length_a   1.000
_cell.length_b   1.000
_cell.length_c   1.000
_cell.angle_alpha   90.00
_cell.angle_beta   90.00
_cell.angle_gamma   90.00
#
_symmetry.space_group_name_H-M   'P 1'
#
loop_
_entity.id
_entity.type
_entity.pdbx_description
1 polymer ?
#
loop_
_entity_poly.entity_id
_entity_poly.type
_entity_poly.pdbx_seq_one_letter_code
_entity_poly.pdbx_strand_id
1 'polypeptide(L)'
;MKDLLELFKDRIWKRVDSFRLYFVGGSLILFLSLLFSIYSIRKDSFLEYEAKRYGVITTKSGAIIRKKPSTKSDRIDIIRYKGLFYILGETYDSHKVENLGTNKWYKVKTYGDVEGWIFGNLLEIVTEDKALKRRHQDQANFESLLVRLIINEAGNRIETSGLFPYDKITDIRITSPIQPITDFSYNVYVEALMIGTIIGIDKQKVSVKVNLDMYIDYNYLSSSEVKVRGVDILGYEKVEGLNPSDVVNLLSQIL
;
A
#
# COMPACT_ATOMS: atom_id res chain seq x y z
N MET A 1 -47.31 -1.65 -42.86
CA MET A 1 -47.06 -1.18 -41.47
C MET A 1 -47.65 0.22 -41.22
N LYS A 2 -47.57 1.16 -42.19
CA LYS A 2 -48.25 2.47 -42.11
C LYS A 2 -49.80 2.36 -42.10
N ASP A 3 -50.38 1.50 -42.92
CA ASP A 3 -51.86 1.38 -43.01
C ASP A 3 -52.48 0.72 -41.76
N LEU A 4 -51.73 -0.15 -41.08
CA LEU A 4 -52.15 -0.76 -39.81
C LEU A 4 -52.15 0.29 -38.66
N LEU A 5 -51.28 1.29 -38.76
CA LEU A 5 -51.17 2.40 -37.81
C LEU A 5 -52.31 3.41 -38.00
N GLU A 6 -52.75 3.65 -39.24
CA GLU A 6 -53.89 4.53 -39.52
C GLU A 6 -55.23 3.92 -39.08
N LEU A 7 -55.43 2.61 -39.30
CA LEU A 7 -56.63 1.90 -38.84
C LEU A 7 -56.76 1.88 -37.31
N PHE A 8 -55.65 1.89 -36.58
CA PHE A 8 -55.65 1.97 -35.12
C PHE A 8 -56.00 3.38 -34.60
N LYS A 9 -55.60 4.42 -35.34
CA LYS A 9 -55.80 5.82 -34.97
C LYS A 9 -57.28 6.21 -34.99
N ASP A 10 -58.00 5.76 -36.00
CA ASP A 10 -59.38 6.18 -36.26
C ASP A 10 -60.41 5.41 -35.40
N ARG A 11 -60.09 4.17 -35.01
CA ARG A 11 -61.00 3.33 -34.21
C ARG A 11 -60.89 3.59 -32.70
N ILE A 12 -59.77 4.13 -32.22
CA ILE A 12 -59.58 4.48 -30.79
C ILE A 12 -60.21 5.83 -30.45
N TRP A 13 -60.27 6.78 -31.39
CA TRP A 13 -60.68 8.15 -31.07
C TRP A 13 -62.19 8.37 -30.86
N LYS A 14 -63.05 7.47 -31.34
CA LYS A 14 -64.51 7.66 -31.28
C LYS A 14 -65.21 7.10 -30.03
N ARG A 15 -64.49 6.50 -29.09
CA ARG A 15 -65.12 5.81 -27.95
C ARG A 15 -64.39 5.89 -26.62
N VAL A 16 -63.51 6.88 -26.46
CA VAL A 16 -62.81 7.09 -25.19
C VAL A 16 -63.38 8.33 -24.53
N ASP A 17 -64.26 8.13 -23.55
CA ASP A 17 -64.56 9.12 -22.52
C ASP A 17 -63.24 9.72 -22.04
N SER A 18 -63.14 11.04 -22.06
CA SER A 18 -61.94 11.80 -21.70
C SER A 18 -61.30 11.34 -20.39
N PHE A 19 -62.10 10.84 -19.43
CA PHE A 19 -61.64 10.28 -18.17
C PHE A 19 -60.77 9.00 -18.29
N ARG A 20 -61.03 8.12 -19.27
CA ARG A 20 -60.22 6.90 -19.48
C ARG A 20 -58.88 7.19 -20.14
N LEU A 21 -58.79 8.25 -20.95
CA LEU A 21 -57.53 8.65 -21.59
C LEU A 21 -56.50 9.17 -20.57
N TYR A 22 -56.94 9.93 -19.56
CA TYR A 22 -56.07 10.41 -18.47
C TYR A 22 -55.57 9.27 -17.58
N PHE A 23 -56.39 8.25 -17.32
CA PHE A 23 -56.01 7.12 -16.47
C PHE A 23 -54.97 6.22 -17.16
N VAL A 24 -55.12 5.97 -18.47
CA VAL A 24 -54.16 5.17 -19.26
C VAL A 24 -52.86 5.95 -19.49
N GLY A 25 -52.95 7.25 -19.78
CA GLY A 25 -51.77 8.12 -19.94
C GLY A 25 -50.97 8.29 -18.65
N GLY A 26 -51.64 8.47 -17.50
CA GLY A 26 -51.01 8.56 -16.20
C GLY A 26 -50.29 7.28 -15.78
N SER A 27 -50.91 6.11 -15.98
CA SER A 27 -50.30 4.80 -15.71
C SER A 27 -49.07 4.53 -16.58
N LEU A 28 -49.07 4.95 -17.85
CA LEU A 28 -47.91 4.79 -18.74
C LEU A 28 -46.72 5.66 -18.29
N ILE A 29 -46.98 6.91 -17.88
CA ILE A 29 -45.94 7.80 -17.35
C ILE A 29 -45.36 7.24 -16.06
N LEU A 30 -46.20 6.76 -15.14
CA LEU A 30 -45.75 6.10 -13.90
C LEU A 30 -44.91 4.86 -14.20
N PHE A 31 -45.35 4.00 -15.13
CA PHE A 31 -44.60 2.81 -15.52
C PHE A 31 -43.24 3.14 -16.15
N LEU A 32 -43.17 4.15 -17.04
CA LEU A 32 -41.92 4.63 -17.61
C LEU A 32 -41.00 5.23 -16.55
N SER A 33 -41.54 5.97 -15.57
CA SER A 33 -40.75 6.50 -14.45
C SER A 33 -40.17 5.39 -13.56
N LEU A 34 -40.94 4.31 -13.34
CA LEU A 34 -40.50 3.11 -12.61
C LEU A 34 -39.39 2.37 -13.37
N LEU A 35 -39.56 2.17 -14.68
CA LEU A 35 -38.51 1.58 -15.53
C LEU A 35 -37.24 2.41 -15.54
N PHE A 36 -37.36 3.75 -15.62
CA PHE A 36 -36.21 4.65 -15.56
C PHE A 36 -35.51 4.61 -14.18
N SER A 37 -36.28 4.51 -13.10
CA SER A 37 -35.74 4.36 -11.74
C SER A 37 -35.03 3.03 -11.56
N ILE A 38 -35.63 1.91 -11.97
CA ILE A 38 -35.02 0.58 -11.93
C ILE A 38 -33.75 0.53 -12.80
N TYR A 39 -33.79 1.13 -13.99
CA TYR A 39 -32.62 1.24 -14.87
C TYR A 39 -31.50 2.07 -14.22
N SER A 40 -31.83 3.16 -13.54
CA SER A 40 -30.86 4.01 -12.84
C SER A 40 -30.24 3.28 -11.64
N ILE A 41 -31.03 2.56 -10.85
CA ILE A 41 -30.55 1.73 -9.73
C ILE A 41 -29.61 0.64 -10.23
N ARG A 42 -29.92 0.00 -11.37
CA ARG A 42 -29.09 -1.07 -11.94
C ARG A 42 -27.76 -0.56 -12.50
N LYS A 43 -27.71 0.70 -12.94
CA LYS A 43 -26.51 1.30 -13.53
C LYS A 43 -25.42 1.57 -12.48
N ASP A 44 -25.81 1.85 -11.24
CA ASP A 44 -24.90 2.07 -10.13
C ASP A 44 -24.72 0.82 -9.23
N SER A 45 -25.48 -0.25 -9.49
CA SER A 45 -25.31 -1.52 -8.79
C SER A 45 -24.17 -2.35 -9.39
N PHE A 46 -23.54 -3.14 -8.53
CA PHE A 46 -22.43 -4.01 -8.91
C PHE A 46 -22.58 -5.36 -8.23
N LEU A 47 -21.97 -6.38 -8.82
CA LEU A 47 -21.90 -7.69 -8.21
C LEU A 47 -20.79 -7.66 -7.16
N GLU A 48 -21.18 -7.62 -5.89
CA GLU A 48 -20.26 -7.77 -4.77
C GLU A 48 -19.85 -9.24 -4.63
N TYR A 49 -18.56 -9.46 -4.39
CA TYR A 49 -18.04 -10.80 -4.17
C TYR A 49 -18.10 -11.15 -2.68
N GLU A 50 -18.65 -12.33 -2.37
CA GLU A 50 -18.71 -12.82 -0.98
C GLU A 50 -17.32 -13.19 -0.43
N ALA A 51 -16.43 -13.66 -1.31
CA ALA A 51 -15.06 -14.03 -0.96
C ALA A 51 -14.07 -12.95 -1.36
N LYS A 52 -13.04 -12.75 -0.52
CA LYS A 52 -11.94 -11.83 -0.83
C LYS A 52 -11.24 -12.27 -2.10
N ARG A 53 -11.17 -11.37 -3.07
CA ARG A 53 -10.35 -11.53 -4.27
C ARG A 53 -9.24 -10.50 -4.27
N TYR A 54 -8.16 -10.84 -4.96
CA TYR A 54 -6.98 -9.99 -5.02
C TYR A 54 -6.69 -9.63 -6.47
N GLY A 55 -6.27 -8.39 -6.68
CA GLY A 55 -5.86 -7.88 -7.98
C GLY A 55 -4.43 -7.38 -7.94
N VAL A 56 -3.74 -7.49 -9.06
CA VAL A 56 -2.43 -6.90 -9.30
C VAL A 56 -2.48 -6.03 -10.54
N ILE A 57 -1.85 -4.84 -10.49
CA ILE A 57 -1.72 -4.01 -11.68
C ILE A 57 -0.65 -4.54 -12.62
N THR A 58 -1.03 -4.74 -13.88
CA THR A 58 -0.17 -5.30 -14.93
C THR A 58 0.44 -4.22 -15.83
N THR A 59 -0.10 -3.00 -15.81
CA THR A 59 0.38 -1.88 -16.62
C THR A 59 1.52 -1.13 -15.95
N LYS A 60 2.61 -0.89 -16.69
CA LYS A 60 3.79 -0.15 -16.18
C LYS A 60 3.46 1.28 -15.72
N SER A 61 2.49 1.91 -16.34
CA SER A 61 2.00 3.25 -15.97
C SER A 61 1.21 3.28 -14.66
N GLY A 62 0.90 2.13 -14.07
CA GLY A 62 -0.11 2.02 -13.03
C GLY A 62 -1.54 2.08 -13.56
N ALA A 63 -2.50 2.11 -12.64
CA ALA A 63 -3.92 2.20 -12.87
C ALA A 63 -4.57 3.23 -11.93
N ILE A 64 -5.40 4.11 -12.50
CA ILE A 64 -6.08 5.17 -11.75
C ILE A 64 -7.32 4.59 -11.08
N ILE A 65 -7.46 4.80 -9.77
CA ILE A 65 -8.68 4.56 -9.00
C ILE A 65 -9.65 5.71 -9.26
N ARG A 66 -10.88 5.38 -9.63
CA ARG A 66 -11.93 6.37 -9.94
C ARG A 66 -13.12 6.25 -9.01
N LYS A 67 -13.82 7.38 -8.83
CA LYS A 67 -15.02 7.43 -7.99
C LYS A 67 -16.20 6.64 -8.54
N LYS A 68 -16.32 6.54 -9.87
CA LYS A 68 -17.35 5.78 -10.59
C LYS A 68 -16.71 4.93 -11.70
N PRO A 69 -17.37 3.86 -12.18
CA PRO A 69 -16.88 2.99 -13.24
C PRO A 69 -16.94 3.67 -14.63
N SER A 70 -16.16 4.74 -14.80
CA SER A 70 -16.11 5.55 -16.02
C SER A 70 -14.78 6.28 -16.14
N THR A 71 -14.23 6.38 -17.34
CA THR A 71 -13.01 7.16 -17.62
C THR A 71 -13.19 8.68 -17.44
N LYS A 72 -14.43 9.15 -17.43
CA LYS A 72 -14.78 10.56 -17.19
C LYS A 72 -14.96 10.88 -15.70
N SER A 73 -15.01 9.87 -14.84
CA SER A 73 -15.14 10.07 -13.40
C SER A 73 -13.87 10.66 -12.80
N ASP A 74 -14.05 11.42 -11.73
CA ASP A 74 -12.97 11.93 -10.89
C ASP A 74 -11.99 10.84 -10.48
N ARG A 75 -10.71 11.21 -10.48
CA ARG A 75 -9.60 10.40 -10.02
C ARG A 75 -9.54 10.52 -8.49
N ILE A 76 -9.44 9.38 -7.81
CA ILE A 76 -9.25 9.32 -6.36
C ILE A 76 -7.77 9.14 -6.06
N ASP A 77 -7.15 8.15 -6.70
CA ASP A 77 -5.77 7.75 -6.42
C ASP A 77 -5.17 6.96 -7.60
N ILE A 78 -3.94 6.48 -7.47
CA ILE A 78 -3.24 5.64 -8.44
C ILE A 78 -2.58 4.42 -7.78
N ILE A 79 -2.93 3.24 -8.28
CA ILE A 79 -2.25 1.98 -7.98
C ILE A 79 -1.13 1.83 -9.03
N ARG A 80 0.12 2.12 -8.64
CA ARG A 80 1.35 1.86 -9.44
C ARG A 80 1.45 0.42 -9.96
N TYR A 81 2.31 0.23 -10.97
CA TYR A 81 2.60 -1.09 -11.53
C TYR A 81 2.90 -2.09 -10.43
N LYS A 82 2.43 -3.32 -10.60
CA LYS A 82 2.69 -4.44 -9.69
C LYS A 82 2.03 -4.32 -8.30
N GLY A 83 1.27 -3.27 -7.99
CA GLY A 83 0.63 -3.18 -6.68
C GLY A 83 -0.49 -4.17 -6.48
N LEU A 84 -0.66 -4.57 -5.23
CA LEU A 84 -1.65 -5.53 -4.77
C LEU A 84 -2.81 -4.80 -4.10
N PHE A 85 -4.04 -5.26 -4.32
CA PHE A 85 -5.25 -4.68 -3.71
C PHE A 85 -6.36 -5.73 -3.63
N TYR A 86 -7.41 -5.41 -2.86
CA TYR A 86 -8.62 -6.21 -2.76
C TYR A 86 -9.60 -5.85 -3.88
N ILE A 87 -10.25 -6.86 -4.45
CA ILE A 87 -11.37 -6.70 -5.37
C ILE A 87 -12.65 -7.03 -4.60
N LEU A 88 -13.50 -6.03 -4.45
CA LEU A 88 -14.77 -6.11 -3.74
C LEU A 88 -15.90 -6.57 -4.66
N GLY A 89 -15.80 -6.29 -5.96
CA GLY A 89 -16.84 -6.68 -6.91
C GLY A 89 -16.58 -6.15 -8.31
N GLU A 90 -17.58 -6.29 -9.18
CA GLU A 90 -17.51 -5.88 -10.58
C GLU A 90 -18.83 -5.33 -11.11
N THR A 91 -18.77 -4.50 -12.14
CA THR A 91 -19.98 -4.09 -12.87
C THR A 91 -20.65 -5.30 -13.53
N TYR A 92 -21.98 -5.27 -13.64
CA TYR A 92 -22.71 -6.32 -14.35
C TYR A 92 -22.31 -6.40 -15.83
N ASP A 93 -22.25 -5.24 -16.46
CA ASP A 93 -21.96 -5.10 -17.88
C ASP A 93 -20.48 -4.82 -18.15
N SER A 94 -20.04 -5.24 -19.33
CA SER A 94 -18.73 -4.88 -19.88
C SER A 94 -18.81 -3.52 -20.55
N HIS A 95 -17.77 -2.71 -20.37
CA HIS A 95 -17.65 -1.38 -20.93
C HIS A 95 -16.52 -1.35 -21.96
N LYS A 96 -16.76 -0.70 -23.09
CA LYS A 96 -15.71 -0.39 -24.07
C LYS A 96 -15.03 0.91 -23.68
N VAL A 97 -13.72 0.86 -23.50
CA VAL A 97 -12.87 2.02 -23.23
C VAL A 97 -11.89 2.17 -24.38
N GLU A 98 -11.79 3.38 -24.90
CA GLU A 98 -10.86 3.72 -25.98
C GLU A 98 -9.43 3.35 -25.59
N ASN A 99 -8.70 2.71 -26.52
CA ASN A 99 -7.32 2.22 -26.35
C ASN A 99 -7.10 1.14 -25.28
N LEU A 100 -8.11 0.81 -24.46
CA LEU A 100 -8.02 -0.25 -23.47
C LEU A 100 -8.88 -1.47 -23.80
N GLY A 101 -9.82 -1.37 -24.75
CA GLY A 101 -10.67 -2.50 -25.18
C GLY A 101 -11.95 -2.63 -24.38
N THR A 102 -12.53 -3.83 -24.35
CA THR A 102 -13.81 -4.11 -23.66
C THR A 102 -13.57 -5.00 -22.45
N ASN A 103 -13.95 -4.53 -21.26
CA ASN A 103 -13.91 -5.31 -20.01
C ASN A 103 -14.85 -4.68 -18.96
N LYS A 104 -15.02 -5.31 -17.81
CA LYS A 104 -15.74 -4.79 -16.67
C LYS A 104 -14.91 -3.78 -15.88
N TRP A 105 -15.60 -2.98 -15.07
CA TRP A 105 -14.96 -2.22 -14.01
C TRP A 105 -15.02 -3.01 -12.72
N TYR A 106 -13.92 -3.00 -11.98
CA TYR A 106 -13.81 -3.68 -10.71
C TYR A 106 -13.83 -2.64 -9.59
N LYS A 107 -14.66 -2.90 -8.59
CA LYS A 107 -14.63 -2.15 -7.34
C LYS A 107 -13.49 -2.71 -6.50
N VAL A 108 -12.60 -1.84 -6.07
CA VAL A 108 -11.35 -2.21 -5.42
C VAL A 108 -11.16 -1.44 -4.14
N LYS A 109 -10.43 -2.05 -3.20
CA LYS A 109 -9.97 -1.41 -1.98
C LYS A 109 -8.47 -1.67 -1.80
N THR A 110 -7.72 -0.60 -1.60
CA THR A 110 -6.29 -0.66 -1.34
C THR A 110 -6.02 -1.03 0.12
N TYR A 111 -4.76 -1.38 0.46
CA TYR A 111 -4.32 -1.58 1.85
C TYR A 111 -4.26 -0.28 2.65
N GLY A 112 -4.12 0.87 1.98
CA GLY A 112 -4.27 2.20 2.58
C GLY A 112 -5.73 2.67 2.70
N ASP A 113 -6.69 1.73 2.69
CA ASP A 113 -8.14 1.97 2.83
C ASP A 113 -8.82 2.85 1.75
N VAL A 114 -8.12 3.23 0.68
CA VAL A 114 -8.73 3.89 -0.48
C VAL A 114 -9.61 2.91 -1.25
N GLU A 115 -10.86 3.30 -1.52
CA GLU A 115 -11.83 2.52 -2.29
C GLU A 115 -12.26 3.24 -3.58
N GLY A 116 -12.44 2.48 -4.66
CA GLY A 116 -12.99 3.02 -5.90
C GLY A 116 -13.00 2.00 -7.03
N TRP A 117 -12.85 2.47 -8.26
CA TRP A 117 -13.05 1.68 -9.47
C TRP A 117 -11.82 1.66 -10.37
N ILE A 118 -11.45 0.47 -10.85
CA ILE A 118 -10.38 0.25 -11.84
C ILE A 118 -10.93 -0.52 -13.03
N PHE A 119 -10.47 -0.18 -14.23
CA PHE A 119 -10.84 -0.90 -15.44
C PHE A 119 -10.11 -2.24 -15.56
N GLY A 120 -10.83 -3.31 -15.87
CA GLY A 120 -10.32 -4.69 -15.83
C GLY A 120 -9.09 -4.98 -16.67
N ASN A 121 -8.91 -4.31 -17.80
CA ASN A 121 -7.74 -4.54 -18.67
C ASN A 121 -6.43 -3.96 -18.11
N LEU A 122 -6.46 -3.28 -16.96
CA LEU A 122 -5.27 -2.76 -16.29
C LEU A 122 -4.78 -3.66 -15.15
N LEU A 123 -5.51 -4.75 -14.87
CA LEU A 123 -5.25 -5.63 -13.74
C LEU A 123 -5.30 -7.11 -14.13
N GLU A 124 -4.71 -7.93 -13.27
CA GLU A 124 -4.84 -9.39 -13.26
C GLU A 124 -5.44 -9.79 -11.92
N ILE A 125 -6.48 -10.63 -11.94
CA ILE A 125 -7.02 -11.25 -10.73
C ILE A 125 -6.08 -12.40 -10.35
N VAL A 126 -5.65 -12.43 -9.09
CA VAL A 126 -4.74 -13.45 -8.58
C VAL A 126 -5.39 -14.25 -7.46
N THR A 127 -4.90 -15.48 -7.25
CA THR A 127 -5.33 -16.32 -6.14
C THR A 127 -4.85 -15.75 -4.81
N GLU A 128 -5.56 -16.07 -3.72
CA GLU A 128 -5.20 -15.65 -2.37
C GLU A 128 -3.79 -16.09 -1.99
N ASP A 129 -3.41 -17.34 -2.24
CA ASP A 129 -2.06 -17.83 -1.96
C ASP A 129 -0.96 -17.03 -2.68
N LYS A 130 -1.19 -16.68 -3.95
CA LYS A 130 -0.25 -15.86 -4.75
C LYS A 130 -0.17 -14.44 -4.19
N ALA A 131 -1.30 -13.87 -3.78
CA ALA A 131 -1.36 -12.55 -3.15
C ALA A 131 -0.62 -12.51 -1.81
N LEU A 132 -0.88 -13.49 -0.93
CA LEU A 132 -0.26 -13.60 0.39
C LEU A 132 1.25 -13.82 0.28
N LYS A 133 1.70 -14.77 -0.55
CA LYS A 133 3.12 -15.01 -0.80
C LYS A 133 3.84 -13.74 -1.24
N ARG A 134 3.20 -13.00 -2.15
CA ARG A 134 3.76 -11.75 -2.64
C ARG A 134 3.84 -10.68 -1.56
N ARG A 135 2.78 -10.52 -0.77
CA ARG A 135 2.75 -9.58 0.34
C ARG A 135 3.85 -9.87 1.36
N HIS A 136 4.01 -11.14 1.74
CA HIS A 136 5.08 -11.56 2.65
C HIS A 136 6.46 -11.26 2.06
N GLN A 137 6.66 -11.49 0.76
CA GLN A 137 7.92 -11.15 0.10
C GLN A 137 8.19 -9.63 0.10
N ASP A 138 7.19 -8.82 -0.24
CA ASP A 138 7.33 -7.36 -0.28
C ASP A 138 7.59 -6.80 1.13
N GLN A 139 6.95 -7.37 2.15
CA GLN A 139 7.22 -7.04 3.56
C GLN A 139 8.63 -7.43 3.98
N ALA A 140 9.07 -8.66 3.72
CA ALA A 140 10.42 -9.11 4.05
C ALA A 140 11.50 -8.27 3.34
N ASN A 141 11.26 -7.88 2.09
CA ASN A 141 12.15 -7.00 1.35
C ASN A 141 12.26 -5.61 2.00
N PHE A 142 11.12 -5.03 2.39
CA PHE A 142 11.10 -3.73 3.07
C PHE A 142 11.79 -3.78 4.43
N GLU A 143 11.50 -4.80 5.25
CA GLU A 143 12.15 -5.02 6.55
C GLU A 143 13.67 -5.17 6.39
N SER A 144 14.13 -5.94 5.39
CA SER A 144 15.56 -6.09 5.09
C SER A 144 16.23 -4.76 4.71
N LEU A 145 15.58 -3.96 3.87
CA LEU A 145 16.07 -2.62 3.51
C LEU A 145 16.16 -1.70 4.72
N LEU A 146 15.14 -1.70 5.57
CA LEU A 146 15.06 -0.90 6.77
C LEU A 146 16.17 -1.27 7.77
N VAL A 147 16.35 -2.56 8.05
CA VAL A 147 17.42 -3.06 8.93
C VAL A 147 18.79 -2.65 8.39
N ARG A 148 19.03 -2.84 7.09
CA ARG A 148 20.30 -2.47 6.45
C ARG A 148 20.58 -0.98 6.58
N LEU A 149 19.59 -0.13 6.34
CA LEU A 149 19.72 1.32 6.48
C LEU A 149 20.10 1.70 7.92
N ILE A 150 19.36 1.18 8.91
CA ILE A 150 19.60 1.47 10.32
C ILE A 150 21.01 1.06 10.74
N ILE A 151 21.44 -0.15 10.38
CA ILE A 151 22.77 -0.68 10.71
C ILE A 151 23.87 0.16 10.07
N ASN A 152 23.72 0.50 8.78
CA ASN A 152 24.71 1.29 8.06
C ASN A 152 24.88 2.69 8.66
N GLU A 153 23.78 3.39 8.95
CA GLU A 153 23.84 4.73 9.53
C GLU A 153 24.36 4.74 10.96
N ALA A 154 24.01 3.73 11.76
CA ALA A 154 24.59 3.54 13.09
C ALA A 154 26.10 3.29 13.01
N GLY A 155 26.55 2.37 12.15
CA GLY A 155 27.97 2.08 11.92
C GLY A 155 28.76 3.31 11.49
N ASN A 156 28.28 4.00 10.45
CA ASN A 156 28.89 5.25 9.95
C ASN A 156 29.03 6.30 11.08
N ARG A 157 28.00 6.45 11.92
CA ARG A 157 28.05 7.40 13.04
C ARG A 157 29.09 7.02 14.09
N ILE A 158 29.22 5.73 14.42
CA ILE A 158 30.23 5.22 15.35
C ILE A 158 31.63 5.50 14.80
N GLU A 159 31.89 5.12 13.55
CA GLU A 159 33.20 5.29 12.88
C GLU A 159 33.61 6.77 12.79
N THR A 160 32.68 7.64 12.41
CA THR A 160 32.97 9.08 12.23
C THR A 160 32.99 9.88 13.54
N SER A 161 32.55 9.28 14.66
CA SER A 161 32.49 10.00 15.94
C SER A 161 33.87 10.39 16.49
N GLY A 162 34.91 9.63 16.16
CA GLY A 162 36.26 9.80 16.71
C GLY A 162 36.34 9.60 18.23
N LEU A 163 35.26 9.17 18.89
CA LEU A 163 35.18 9.00 20.35
C LEU A 163 35.99 7.79 20.87
N PHE A 164 36.67 7.09 19.98
CA PHE A 164 36.62 5.64 19.94
C PHE A 164 37.87 5.09 19.21
N PRO A 165 38.93 4.69 19.93
CA PRO A 165 40.16 4.17 19.35
C PRO A 165 39.99 2.68 19.02
N TYR A 166 39.37 2.36 17.88
CA TYR A 166 39.11 0.98 17.47
C TYR A 166 39.61 0.66 16.08
N ASP A 167 39.90 -0.62 15.87
CA ASP A 167 40.34 -1.15 14.59
C ASP A 167 39.16 -1.72 13.77
N LYS A 168 38.09 -2.15 14.45
CA LYS A 168 36.98 -2.88 13.82
C LYS A 168 35.68 -2.91 14.62
N ILE A 169 34.55 -2.66 13.95
CA ILE A 169 33.20 -3.01 14.44
C ILE A 169 32.92 -4.46 14.02
N THR A 170 32.55 -5.33 14.98
CA THR A 170 32.41 -6.77 14.72
C THR A 170 30.96 -7.24 14.66
N ASP A 171 30.06 -6.52 15.30
CA ASP A 171 28.64 -6.89 15.35
C ASP A 171 27.80 -5.63 15.57
N ILE A 172 26.74 -5.43 14.78
CA ILE A 172 25.79 -4.34 14.95
C ILE A 172 24.40 -4.95 14.85
N ARG A 173 23.58 -4.77 15.90
CA ARG A 173 22.25 -5.36 15.97
C ARG A 173 21.23 -4.38 16.50
N ILE A 174 20.04 -4.43 15.93
CA ILE A 174 18.87 -3.73 16.48
C ILE A 174 18.44 -4.48 17.75
N THR A 175 18.25 -3.76 18.85
CA THR A 175 17.92 -4.35 20.16
C THR A 175 16.56 -3.93 20.68
N SER A 176 15.90 -3.00 19.99
CA SER A 176 14.53 -2.60 20.30
C SER A 176 13.56 -2.88 19.15
N PRO A 177 12.27 -3.06 19.44
CA PRO A 177 11.26 -2.83 18.41
C PRO A 177 11.36 -1.38 17.92
N ILE A 178 10.83 -1.12 16.73
CA ILE A 178 10.68 0.24 16.19
C ILE A 178 9.60 0.94 17.01
N GLN A 179 9.96 2.02 17.73
CA GLN A 179 9.05 2.73 18.62
C GLN A 179 8.56 4.03 17.97
N PRO A 180 7.26 4.24 17.79
CA PRO A 180 6.74 5.50 17.28
C PRO A 180 6.96 6.63 18.29
N ILE A 181 7.39 7.77 17.79
CA ILE A 181 7.44 9.06 18.49
C ILE A 181 6.24 9.92 18.06
N THR A 182 5.96 9.88 16.76
CA THR A 182 4.81 10.52 16.09
C THR A 182 4.27 9.56 15.02
N ASP A 183 3.29 10.00 14.22
CA ASP A 183 2.74 9.22 13.11
C ASP A 183 3.78 8.85 12.04
N PHE A 184 4.89 9.60 11.96
CA PHE A 184 5.91 9.42 10.93
C PHE A 184 7.33 9.33 11.48
N SER A 185 7.57 9.63 12.76
CA SER A 185 8.90 9.60 13.36
C SER A 185 9.04 8.44 14.33
N TYR A 186 10.18 7.77 14.30
CA TYR A 186 10.43 6.55 15.07
C TYR A 186 11.83 6.53 15.66
N ASN A 187 11.96 5.90 16.83
CA ASN A 187 13.24 5.57 17.44
C ASN A 187 13.54 4.08 17.27
N VAL A 188 14.80 3.80 16.93
CA VAL A 188 15.35 2.45 16.94
C VAL A 188 16.65 2.44 17.73
N TYR A 189 16.76 1.53 18.68
CA TYR A 189 17.98 1.33 19.46
C TYR A 189 18.81 0.21 18.86
N VAL A 190 20.10 0.50 18.70
CA VAL A 190 21.09 -0.37 18.10
C VAL A 190 22.22 -0.55 19.10
N GLU A 191 22.73 -1.76 19.19
CA GLU A 191 23.94 -2.07 19.94
C GLU A 191 25.02 -2.54 18.99
N ALA A 192 26.23 -2.01 19.15
CA ALA A 192 27.40 -2.42 18.40
C ALA A 192 28.47 -2.97 19.34
N LEU A 193 29.07 -4.10 18.98
CA LEU A 193 30.25 -4.65 19.62
C LEU A 193 31.50 -4.24 18.83
N MET A 194 32.49 -3.72 19.53
CA MET A 194 33.74 -3.20 18.97
C MET A 194 34.94 -3.86 19.65
N ILE A 195 36.05 -3.96 18.93
CA ILE A 195 37.32 -4.51 19.44
C ILE A 195 38.41 -3.43 19.33
N GLY A 196 39.09 -3.15 20.44
CA GLY A 196 40.08 -2.06 20.58
C GLY A 196 41.56 -2.47 20.58
N THR A 197 42.41 -1.51 20.23
CA THR A 197 43.76 -1.69 19.66
C THR A 197 44.89 -1.97 20.64
N ILE A 198 44.75 -1.73 21.95
CA ILE A 198 45.95 -1.82 22.81
C ILE A 198 46.50 -3.26 22.82
N ILE A 199 45.65 -4.28 22.65
CA ILE A 199 46.07 -5.68 22.35
C ILE A 199 44.98 -6.48 21.59
N GLY A 200 43.90 -5.87 21.09
CA GLY A 200 42.79 -6.60 20.44
C GLY A 200 41.90 -7.42 21.39
N ILE A 201 42.03 -7.23 22.71
CA ILE A 201 41.33 -8.00 23.76
C ILE A 201 40.16 -7.21 24.37
N ASP A 202 40.20 -5.88 24.29
CA ASP A 202 39.16 -5.03 24.87
C ASP A 202 37.93 -5.00 23.95
N LYS A 203 36.82 -5.55 24.43
CA LYS A 203 35.50 -5.47 23.78
C LYS A 203 34.67 -4.39 24.43
N GLN A 204 34.10 -3.52 23.60
CA GLN A 204 33.18 -2.48 24.04
C GLN A 204 31.85 -2.61 23.35
N LYS A 205 30.79 -2.33 24.10
CA LYS A 205 29.42 -2.26 23.62
C LYS A 205 29.03 -0.79 23.53
N VAL A 206 28.53 -0.36 22.37
CA VAL A 206 28.01 0.99 22.15
C VAL A 206 26.51 0.92 21.97
N SER A 207 25.79 1.76 22.69
CA SER A 207 24.36 1.96 22.49
C SER A 207 24.13 3.18 21.62
N VAL A 208 23.40 3.01 20.53
CA VAL A 208 23.10 4.04 19.53
C VAL A 208 21.59 4.16 19.38
N LYS A 209 21.09 5.39 19.31
CA LYS A 209 19.70 5.70 18.95
C LYS A 209 19.66 6.26 17.55
N VAL A 210 18.93 5.58 16.67
CA VAL A 210 18.67 6.02 15.30
C VAL A 210 17.26 6.62 15.24
N ASN A 211 17.17 7.88 14.85
CA ASN A 211 15.91 8.59 14.65
C ASN A 211 15.52 8.49 13.17
N LEU A 212 14.34 7.96 12.88
CA LEU A 212 13.84 7.74 11.53
C LEU A 212 12.60 8.60 11.27
N ASP A 213 12.47 9.09 10.05
CA ASP A 213 11.21 9.53 9.48
C ASP A 213 10.79 8.53 8.41
N MET A 214 9.61 7.92 8.55
CA MET A 214 9.10 6.88 7.67
C MET A 214 7.78 7.31 7.04
N TYR A 215 7.71 7.23 5.71
CA TYR A 215 6.50 7.37 4.92
C TYR A 215 6.19 6.03 4.27
N ILE A 216 5.31 5.26 4.90
CA ILE A 216 4.99 3.90 4.47
C ILE A 216 3.82 3.93 3.50
N ASP A 217 4.08 3.50 2.27
CA ASP A 217 3.06 3.20 1.28
C ASP A 217 2.66 1.73 1.44
N TYR A 218 1.57 1.47 2.16
CA TYR A 218 1.09 0.11 2.43
C TYR A 218 0.63 -0.65 1.17
N ASN A 219 0.39 0.07 0.07
CA ASN A 219 0.07 -0.52 -1.22
C ASN A 219 1.34 -0.91 -2.00
N TYR A 220 2.46 -0.24 -1.67
CA TYR A 220 3.77 -0.36 -2.31
C TYR A 220 4.90 -0.21 -1.30
N LEU A 221 5.15 -1.24 -0.52
CA LEU A 221 6.23 -1.21 0.47
C LEU A 221 7.59 -0.91 -0.18
N SER A 222 7.80 -1.34 -1.43
CA SER A 222 9.01 -1.04 -2.19
C SER A 222 9.19 0.44 -2.59
N SER A 223 8.15 1.26 -2.50
CA SER A 223 8.23 2.71 -2.69
C SER A 223 7.98 3.51 -1.42
N SER A 224 7.94 2.84 -0.27
CA SER A 224 7.96 3.52 1.02
C SER A 224 9.29 4.27 1.17
N GLU A 225 9.23 5.47 1.70
CA GLU A 225 10.42 6.28 1.96
C GLU A 225 10.81 6.13 3.44
N VAL A 226 12.09 5.84 3.68
CA VAL A 226 12.68 5.85 5.02
C VAL A 226 13.86 6.80 4.98
N LYS A 227 13.85 7.80 5.85
CA LYS A 227 14.92 8.79 6.00
C LYS A 227 15.45 8.74 7.41
N VAL A 228 16.77 8.73 7.55
CA VAL A 228 17.40 8.86 8.87
C VAL A 228 17.52 10.34 9.19
N ARG A 229 16.85 10.78 10.25
CA ARG A 229 16.85 12.18 10.69
C ARG A 229 18.08 12.51 11.52
N GLY A 230 18.58 11.55 12.28
CA GLY A 230 19.76 11.72 13.11
C GLY A 230 20.14 10.46 13.86
N VAL A 231 21.41 10.35 14.22
CA VAL A 231 21.97 9.20 14.94
C VAL A 231 22.74 9.71 16.16
N ASP A 232 22.29 9.29 17.34
CA ASP A 232 22.83 9.72 18.63
C ASP A 232 23.54 8.55 19.29
N ILE A 233 24.80 8.73 19.71
CA ILE A 233 25.50 7.77 20.57
C ILE A 233 25.04 8.03 22.00
N LEU A 234 24.43 7.05 22.64
CA LEU A 234 23.88 7.18 23.98
C LEU A 234 24.92 6.91 25.06
N GLY A 235 25.87 6.01 24.78
CA GLY A 235 26.90 5.62 25.73
C GLY A 235 27.64 4.39 25.25
N TYR A 236 28.64 4.00 26.03
CA TYR A 236 29.41 2.78 25.82
C TYR A 236 29.74 2.11 27.15
N GLU A 237 29.94 0.80 27.10
CA GLU A 237 30.26 -0.04 28.24
C GLU A 237 31.41 -1.00 27.84
N LYS A 238 32.41 -1.15 28.71
CA LYS A 238 33.45 -2.17 28.53
C LYS A 238 32.85 -3.53 28.91
N VAL A 239 32.82 -4.47 27.96
CA VAL A 239 32.21 -5.80 28.14
C VAL A 239 33.25 -6.85 28.43
N GLU A 240 34.42 -6.75 27.81
CA GLU A 240 35.53 -7.68 27.98
C GLU A 240 36.84 -6.93 27.83
N GLY A 241 37.92 -7.43 28.42
CA GLY A 241 39.24 -6.82 28.29
C GLY A 241 40.04 -6.80 29.58
N LEU A 242 41.33 -6.52 29.46
CA LEU A 242 42.24 -6.46 30.60
C LEU A 242 42.08 -5.13 31.32
N ASN A 243 42.15 -5.15 32.65
CA ASN A 243 42.17 -3.91 33.41
C ASN A 243 43.49 -3.18 33.07
N PRO A 244 43.51 -1.84 32.90
CA PRO A 244 44.74 -1.13 32.54
C PRO A 244 45.91 -1.41 33.49
N SER A 245 45.61 -1.60 34.78
CA SER A 245 46.58 -2.04 35.80
C SER A 245 47.19 -3.40 35.50
N ASP A 246 46.40 -4.33 34.97
CA ASP A 246 46.86 -5.68 34.63
C ASP A 246 47.72 -5.66 33.36
N VAL A 247 47.40 -4.77 32.40
CA VAL A 247 48.20 -4.54 31.19
C VAL A 247 49.57 -3.95 31.54
N VAL A 248 49.62 -2.96 32.43
CA VAL A 248 50.89 -2.38 32.90
C VAL A 248 51.74 -3.43 33.62
N ASN A 249 51.11 -4.25 34.48
CA ASN A 249 51.80 -5.36 35.14
C ASN A 249 52.32 -6.40 34.15
N LEU A 250 51.53 -6.80 33.16
CA LEU A 250 51.95 -7.72 32.10
C LEU A 250 53.12 -7.15 31.28
N LEU A 251 53.05 -5.89 30.88
CA LEU A 251 54.13 -5.23 30.13
C LEU A 251 55.41 -5.12 30.97
N SER A 252 55.29 -4.86 32.26
CA SER A 252 56.45 -4.80 33.18
C SER A 252 57.09 -6.16 33.47
N GLN A 253 56.39 -7.26 33.20
CA GLN A 253 56.95 -8.62 33.31
C GLN A 253 57.60 -9.09 32.01
N ILE A 254 57.28 -8.46 30.88
CA ILE A 254 57.80 -8.80 29.54
C ILE A 254 59.02 -7.95 29.18
N LEU A 255 59.10 -6.70 29.68
CA LEU A 255 60.22 -5.77 29.53
C LEU A 255 61.28 -5.97 30.62
#